data_AF-A0A0K1XD18-F1
#
_entry.id   AF-A0A0K1XD18-F1
#
_cell.length_a   1.000
_cell.length_b   1.000
_cell.length_c   1.000
_cell.angle_alpha   90.00
_cell.angle_beta   90.00
_cell.angle_gamma   90.00
#
_symmetry.space_group_name_H-M   'P 1'
#
loop_
_entity.id
_entity.type
_entity.pdbx_description
1 polymer ?
#
loop_
_entity_poly.entity_id
_entity_poly.type
_entity_poly.pdbx_seq_one_letter_code
_entity_poly.pdbx_strand_id
1 'polypeptide(L)'
;MKTQLRQCLMPTMLALAVMGASTSSFAEQARPGKQILQETCAVCHQKQDDEKLSRISYQRKTPEGWLMTVVRMQVAHGLEISNEDRRSVVKYLADTQGLAPSETEGVRYALERRLNTVESFRGEELGEMCARCHSGARVALQRRPTKEWQQLINFHLGQWASLEYQALSRDRDWFDIAINKTAPELAERYPIDSKDWDKWQKDKPAAESLKGSWSFSGHYTGKGEVRGAMTVEPTGNDQFKVTVKGEYADGQPFVGEGTGILYNGYEWRANITIDGVVMRQVFAAVNGEMKGRMFERKNDERGLDFVAAQQGQTRLLAVQPSYVKAGSEAVLTLVGAGLSGKPDFGKGIEVLSVEQASAEQMQVRVKVAADAKLGSHSLQVGKAKGAELAVYQAIDNIKVLPDYSIARLGGNGGTVEKVEGRFDAEAWAVNAEGKPYRLGVMPATWSVDAWDEKAVAAEDLRFAGTMDTETGVFTPAGAGPNPERKMMASNVGNLKVIAKVTEDGKTHEAESHMVVTVQRWNLPPIP
;
A
#
# COMPACT_ATOMS: atom_id res chain seq x y z
N MET A 1 -50.55 72.71 5.46
CA MET A 1 -51.73 71.83 5.37
C MET A 1 -51.43 70.61 6.23
N LYS A 2 -51.91 70.54 7.48
CA LYS A 2 -53.15 69.83 7.90
C LYS A 2 -53.16 68.41 7.29
N THR A 3 -53.17 67.28 8.01
CA THR A 3 -53.73 66.93 9.34
C THR A 3 -53.23 65.49 9.65
N GLN A 4 -52.73 65.15 10.86
CA GLN A 4 -53.41 64.36 11.93
C GLN A 4 -53.81 62.91 11.54
N LEU A 5 -53.75 61.85 12.37
CA LEU A 5 -53.64 61.69 13.83
C LEU A 5 -53.24 60.23 14.19
N ARG A 6 -52.80 60.07 15.45
CA ARG A 6 -52.47 58.86 16.24
C ARG A 6 -53.63 57.86 16.43
N GLN A 7 -53.31 56.59 16.73
CA GLN A 7 -53.59 55.83 17.98
C GLN A 7 -53.40 54.31 17.75
N CYS A 8 -52.45 53.64 18.43
CA CYS A 8 -52.58 52.93 19.71
C CYS A 8 -53.64 51.81 19.74
N LEU A 9 -53.20 50.55 19.82
CA LEU A 9 -53.69 49.48 20.71
C LEU A 9 -52.94 48.14 20.42
N MET A 10 -52.06 47.73 21.33
CA MET A 10 -51.87 46.30 21.69
C MET A 10 -52.98 45.89 22.68
N PRO A 11 -53.22 44.61 23.03
CA PRO A 11 -52.60 43.36 22.58
C PRO A 11 -53.62 42.29 22.12
N THR A 12 -53.19 41.29 21.36
CA THR A 12 -53.91 40.00 21.33
C THR A 12 -52.87 38.90 21.44
N MET A 13 -52.87 38.24 22.60
CA MET A 13 -52.21 36.96 22.82
C MET A 13 -52.68 35.98 21.73
N LEU A 14 -51.75 35.49 20.92
CA LEU A 14 -51.89 34.21 20.26
C LEU A 14 -50.65 33.38 20.61
N ALA A 15 -50.86 32.45 21.54
CA ALA A 15 -49.90 31.41 21.85
C ALA A 15 -49.73 30.53 20.61
N LEU A 16 -48.64 30.71 19.87
CA LEU A 16 -48.16 29.68 18.94
C LEU A 16 -47.30 28.70 19.74
N ALA A 17 -47.83 27.50 19.90
CA ALA A 17 -47.10 26.34 20.38
C ALA A 17 -45.87 26.10 19.49
N VAL A 18 -44.69 26.24 20.07
CA VAL A 18 -43.45 25.70 19.50
C VAL A 18 -43.53 24.19 19.64
N MET A 19 -44.08 23.51 18.63
CA MET A 19 -43.81 22.09 18.45
C MET A 19 -42.35 21.97 18.02
N GLY A 20 -41.50 21.58 18.98
CA GLY A 20 -40.17 21.10 18.70
C GLY A 20 -40.25 19.89 17.77
N ALA A 21 -40.04 20.11 16.48
CA ALA A 21 -39.72 19.05 15.56
C ALA A 21 -38.29 18.59 15.87
N SER A 22 -38.19 17.61 16.77
CA SER A 22 -37.02 16.78 16.93
C SER A 22 -36.74 16.12 15.58
N THR A 23 -35.84 16.70 14.78
CA THR A 23 -35.25 16.00 13.65
C THR A 23 -34.26 14.99 14.21
N SER A 24 -34.81 13.89 14.72
CA SER A 24 -34.08 12.64 14.88
C SER A 24 -33.57 12.29 13.49
N SER A 25 -32.30 12.61 13.23
CA SER A 25 -31.56 12.04 12.11
C SER A 25 -31.47 10.55 12.42
N PHE A 26 -32.43 9.77 11.91
CA PHE A 26 -32.26 8.33 11.83
C PHE A 26 -31.05 8.11 10.94
N ALA A 27 -29.92 7.75 11.54
CA ALA A 27 -28.87 7.09 10.81
C ALA A 27 -29.53 5.82 10.22
N GLU A 28 -29.77 5.84 8.92
CA GLU A 28 -30.36 4.71 8.21
C GLU A 28 -29.42 3.52 8.40
N GLN A 29 -29.85 2.50 9.13
CA GLN A 29 -29.02 1.36 9.46
C GLN A 29 -28.64 0.63 8.16
N ALA A 30 -27.34 0.46 7.90
CA ALA A 30 -26.83 -0.31 6.77
C ALA A 30 -27.64 -1.59 6.53
N ARG A 31 -28.17 -1.75 5.31
CA ARG A 31 -28.82 -3.01 4.93
C ARG A 31 -27.77 -4.11 4.78
N PRO A 32 -28.09 -5.36 5.15
CA PRO A 32 -27.22 -6.51 4.89
C PRO A 32 -26.85 -6.63 3.41
N GLY A 33 -25.58 -6.90 3.10
CA GLY A 33 -25.10 -6.99 1.72
C GLY A 33 -25.87 -7.99 0.84
N LYS A 34 -26.23 -9.16 1.39
CA LYS A 34 -27.05 -10.17 0.69
C LYS A 34 -28.42 -9.63 0.29
N GLN A 35 -29.08 -8.87 1.18
CA GLN A 35 -30.38 -8.26 0.92
C GLN A 35 -30.27 -7.24 -0.22
N ILE A 36 -29.25 -6.37 -0.18
CA ILE A 36 -29.02 -5.38 -1.24
C ILE A 36 -28.79 -6.05 -2.59
N LEU A 37 -28.05 -7.16 -2.66
CA LEU A 37 -27.88 -7.91 -3.90
C LEU A 37 -29.23 -8.39 -4.49
N GLN A 38 -30.12 -8.88 -3.63
CA GLN A 38 -31.41 -9.42 -4.05
C GLN A 38 -32.44 -8.34 -4.43
N GLU A 39 -32.37 -7.17 -3.81
CA GLU A 39 -33.30 -6.05 -4.03
C GLU A 39 -32.82 -5.10 -5.13
N THR A 40 -31.52 -4.81 -5.16
CA THR A 40 -30.94 -3.78 -6.03
C THR A 40 -30.24 -4.37 -7.24
N CYS A 41 -29.41 -5.41 -7.05
CA CYS A 41 -28.62 -5.96 -8.18
C CYS A 41 -29.44 -6.91 -9.07
N ALA A 42 -30.44 -7.59 -8.51
CA ALA A 42 -31.29 -8.53 -9.24
C ALA A 42 -32.16 -7.91 -10.33
N VAL A 43 -32.27 -6.57 -10.37
CA VAL A 43 -32.98 -5.84 -11.46
C VAL A 43 -32.34 -6.12 -12.82
N CYS A 44 -31.01 -6.26 -12.86
CA CYS A 44 -30.27 -6.57 -14.09
C CYS A 44 -29.65 -7.97 -14.05
N HIS A 45 -29.20 -8.42 -12.88
CA HIS A 45 -28.59 -9.73 -12.72
C HIS A 45 -29.67 -10.79 -12.50
N GLN A 46 -29.88 -11.63 -13.52
CA GLN A 46 -30.85 -12.72 -13.45
C GLN A 46 -30.56 -13.64 -12.25
N LYS A 47 -31.60 -13.94 -11.47
CA LYS A 47 -31.59 -14.99 -10.45
C LYS A 47 -31.57 -16.33 -11.16
N GLN A 48 -30.63 -17.20 -10.78
CA GLN A 48 -30.52 -18.55 -11.37
C GLN A 48 -30.97 -19.62 -10.37
N ASP A 49 -30.62 -19.46 -9.10
CA ASP A 49 -31.10 -20.22 -7.94
C ASP A 49 -31.33 -19.24 -6.77
N ASP A 50 -31.91 -19.69 -5.65
CA ASP A 50 -32.26 -18.84 -4.48
C ASP A 50 -31.10 -17.99 -3.93
N GLU A 51 -29.86 -18.40 -4.20
CA GLU A 51 -28.65 -17.71 -3.71
C GLU A 51 -27.76 -17.15 -4.82
N LYS A 52 -28.01 -17.46 -6.09
CA LYS A 52 -27.08 -17.14 -7.20
C LYS A 52 -27.64 -16.08 -8.14
N LEU A 53 -26.80 -15.08 -8.42
CA LEU A 53 -27.05 -14.04 -9.40
C LEU A 53 -26.06 -14.20 -10.55
N SER A 54 -26.57 -14.11 -11.78
CA SER A 54 -25.76 -14.16 -13.00
C SER A 54 -24.59 -13.18 -12.93
N ARG A 55 -23.42 -13.60 -13.43
CA ARG A 55 -22.13 -12.89 -13.34
C ARG A 55 -21.56 -12.78 -11.92
N ILE A 56 -22.34 -12.24 -10.97
CA ILE A 56 -21.91 -11.95 -9.61
C ILE A 56 -21.38 -13.22 -8.93
N SER A 57 -22.17 -14.29 -8.95
CA SER A 57 -21.85 -15.54 -8.23
C SER A 57 -20.77 -16.41 -8.91
N TYR A 58 -20.17 -15.95 -10.01
CA TYR A 58 -19.20 -16.72 -10.81
C TYR A 58 -17.83 -16.04 -10.88
N GLN A 59 -17.54 -15.15 -9.94
CA GLN A 59 -16.26 -14.45 -9.86
C GLN A 59 -15.83 -14.37 -8.39
N ARG A 60 -14.52 -14.49 -8.14
CA ARG A 60 -13.92 -14.12 -6.85
C ARG A 60 -12.87 -13.02 -7.04
N LYS A 61 -12.78 -12.11 -6.07
CA LYS A 61 -11.92 -10.91 -6.12
C LYS A 61 -11.50 -10.47 -4.73
N THR A 62 -10.51 -9.59 -4.66
CA THR A 62 -10.17 -8.84 -3.44
C THR A 62 -11.27 -7.83 -3.07
N PRO A 63 -11.26 -7.26 -1.85
CA PRO A 63 -12.19 -6.20 -1.46
C PRO A 63 -12.18 -5.02 -2.44
N GLU A 64 -10.99 -4.58 -2.84
CA GLU A 64 -10.81 -3.51 -3.84
C GLU A 64 -11.36 -3.90 -5.22
N GLY A 65 -11.20 -5.15 -5.64
CA GLY A 65 -11.75 -5.63 -6.92
C GLY A 65 -13.28 -5.67 -6.94
N TRP A 66 -13.91 -5.99 -5.82
CA TRP A 66 -15.36 -5.89 -5.66
C TRP A 66 -15.83 -4.43 -5.65
N LEU A 67 -15.15 -3.55 -4.92
CA LEU A 67 -15.44 -2.12 -4.93
C LEU A 67 -15.37 -1.55 -6.36
N MET A 68 -14.32 -1.87 -7.12
CA MET A 68 -14.19 -1.47 -8.52
C MET A 68 -15.35 -1.97 -9.39
N THR A 69 -15.85 -3.18 -9.13
CA THR A 69 -16.98 -3.74 -9.87
C THR A 69 -18.27 -3.00 -9.56
N VAL A 70 -18.58 -2.77 -8.29
CA VAL A 70 -19.79 -2.03 -7.88
C VAL A 70 -19.74 -0.58 -8.36
N VAL A 71 -18.61 0.11 -8.22
CA VAL A 71 -18.42 1.49 -8.72
C VAL A 71 -18.59 1.55 -10.24
N ARG A 72 -18.11 0.55 -10.99
CA ARG A 72 -18.35 0.49 -12.44
C ARG A 72 -19.84 0.39 -12.77
N MET A 73 -20.65 -0.30 -11.97
CA MET A 73 -22.11 -0.33 -12.19
C MET A 73 -22.73 1.06 -11.98
N GLN A 74 -22.23 1.85 -11.02
CA GLN A 74 -22.68 3.23 -10.81
C GLN A 74 -22.32 4.11 -12.03
N VAL A 75 -21.06 4.05 -12.46
CA VAL A 75 -20.54 4.93 -13.51
C VAL A 75 -21.02 4.55 -14.91
N ALA A 76 -21.02 3.26 -15.25
CA ALA A 76 -21.31 2.78 -16.61
C ALA A 76 -22.78 2.38 -16.82
N HIS A 77 -23.51 2.03 -15.75
CA HIS A 77 -24.86 1.48 -15.86
C HIS A 77 -25.88 2.17 -14.95
N GLY A 78 -25.52 3.30 -14.33
CA GLY A 78 -26.46 4.13 -13.56
C GLY A 78 -26.97 3.50 -12.27
N LEU A 79 -26.25 2.54 -11.68
CA LEU A 79 -26.63 1.97 -10.39
C LEU A 79 -26.67 3.05 -9.31
N GLU A 80 -27.85 3.28 -8.75
CA GLU A 80 -28.04 4.11 -7.57
C GLU A 80 -27.87 3.26 -6.31
N ILE A 81 -26.87 3.58 -5.51
CA ILE A 81 -26.56 2.91 -4.25
C ILE A 81 -25.86 3.90 -3.31
N SER A 82 -26.25 3.91 -2.04
CA SER A 82 -25.60 4.75 -1.04
C SER A 82 -24.16 4.27 -0.77
N ASN A 83 -23.32 5.15 -0.21
CA ASN A 83 -21.95 4.76 0.18
C ASN A 83 -21.94 3.65 1.24
N GLU A 84 -22.95 3.61 2.10
CA GLU A 84 -23.11 2.62 3.17
C GLU A 84 -23.51 1.26 2.61
N ASP A 85 -24.56 1.21 1.79
CA ASP A 85 -24.99 -0.02 1.12
C ASP A 85 -23.90 -0.57 0.21
N ARG A 86 -23.15 0.31 -0.48
CA ARG A 86 -21.98 -0.11 -1.26
C ARG A 86 -20.93 -0.79 -0.40
N ARG A 87 -20.64 -0.26 0.79
CA ARG A 87 -19.70 -0.90 1.74
C ARG A 87 -20.24 -2.25 2.21
N SER A 88 -21.53 -2.36 2.50
CA SER A 88 -22.18 -3.63 2.89
C SER A 88 -22.09 -4.69 1.79
N VAL A 89 -22.36 -4.32 0.53
CA VAL A 89 -22.24 -5.21 -0.62
C VAL A 89 -20.79 -5.64 -0.83
N VAL A 90 -19.83 -4.71 -0.76
CA VAL A 90 -18.41 -5.03 -0.91
C VAL A 90 -17.94 -5.96 0.21
N LYS A 91 -18.32 -5.71 1.47
CA LYS A 91 -18.01 -6.59 2.60
C LYS A 91 -18.54 -8.00 2.37
N TYR A 92 -19.83 -8.12 2.05
CA TYR A 92 -20.47 -9.41 1.79
C TYR A 92 -19.79 -10.17 0.65
N LEU A 93 -19.55 -9.52 -0.49
CA LEU A 93 -18.91 -10.17 -1.65
C LEU A 93 -17.44 -10.54 -1.37
N ALA A 94 -16.70 -9.70 -0.64
CA ALA A 94 -15.32 -10.00 -0.29
C ALA A 94 -15.22 -11.19 0.68
N ASP A 95 -16.15 -11.35 1.62
CA ASP A 95 -16.14 -12.46 2.58
C ASP A 95 -16.60 -13.80 1.99
N THR A 96 -17.55 -13.75 1.04
CA THR A 96 -18.19 -14.94 0.46
C THR A 96 -17.53 -15.37 -0.85
N GLN A 97 -16.93 -14.42 -1.58
CA GLN A 97 -16.33 -14.60 -2.88
C GLN A 97 -14.97 -13.88 -2.95
N GLY A 98 -14.17 -14.07 -1.89
CA GLY A 98 -12.82 -13.55 -1.74
C GLY A 98 -11.74 -14.43 -2.36
N LEU A 99 -10.47 -14.07 -2.11
CA LEU A 99 -9.31 -14.87 -2.48
C LEU A 99 -8.65 -15.44 -1.23
N ALA A 100 -8.16 -16.68 -1.29
CA ALA A 100 -7.32 -17.22 -0.22
C ALA A 100 -5.99 -16.44 -0.11
N PRO A 101 -5.29 -16.45 1.03
CA PRO A 101 -4.02 -15.74 1.18
C PRO A 101 -2.98 -16.08 0.10
N SER A 102 -2.80 -17.37 -0.21
CA SER A 102 -1.89 -17.85 -1.26
C SER A 102 -2.25 -17.35 -2.66
N GLU A 103 -3.53 -17.09 -2.92
CA GLU A 103 -4.01 -16.61 -4.22
C GLU A 103 -3.64 -15.13 -4.49
N THR A 104 -3.17 -14.41 -3.47
CA THR A 104 -2.71 -13.01 -3.57
C THR A 104 -1.18 -12.87 -3.55
N GLU A 105 -0.46 -13.96 -3.30
CA GLU A 105 0.99 -13.95 -3.15
C GLU A 105 1.68 -13.43 -4.42
N GLY A 106 2.73 -12.63 -4.23
CA GLY A 106 3.49 -12.02 -5.33
C GLY A 106 2.79 -10.84 -6.03
N VAL A 107 1.50 -10.58 -5.79
CA VAL A 107 0.74 -9.49 -6.44
C VAL A 107 0.07 -8.51 -5.47
N ARG A 108 0.37 -8.63 -4.17
CA ARG A 108 -0.16 -7.72 -3.12
C ARG A 108 0.28 -6.27 -3.27
N TYR A 109 1.41 -6.02 -3.95
CA TYR A 109 1.91 -4.67 -4.24
C TYR A 109 0.84 -3.76 -4.87
N ALA A 110 -0.08 -4.33 -5.66
CA ALA A 110 -1.17 -3.61 -6.29
C ALA A 110 -2.23 -3.13 -5.29
N LEU A 111 -2.51 -3.92 -4.25
CA LEU A 111 -3.40 -3.53 -3.14
C LEU A 111 -2.70 -2.54 -2.21
N GLU A 112 -1.42 -2.76 -1.96
CA GLU A 112 -0.54 -1.93 -1.10
C GLU A 112 -0.11 -0.61 -1.75
N ARG A 113 -0.56 -0.35 -2.98
CA ARG A 113 -0.33 0.88 -3.74
C ARG A 113 1.15 1.17 -4.02
N ARG A 114 1.92 0.14 -4.34
CA ARG A 114 3.32 0.27 -4.79
C ARG A 114 3.37 0.50 -6.30
N LEU A 115 3.03 1.71 -6.73
CA LEU A 115 2.84 2.00 -8.17
C LEU A 115 4.14 2.07 -8.99
N ASN A 116 5.30 2.08 -8.34
CA ASN A 116 6.62 1.95 -8.99
C ASN A 116 7.06 0.48 -9.18
N THR A 117 6.25 -0.51 -8.81
CA THR A 117 6.58 -1.92 -9.08
C THR A 117 6.66 -2.17 -10.58
N VAL A 118 7.82 -2.64 -11.04
CA VAL A 118 8.00 -3.16 -12.39
C VAL A 118 7.49 -4.59 -12.44
N GLU A 119 6.39 -4.81 -13.16
CA GLU A 119 5.79 -6.14 -13.25
C GLU A 119 6.60 -7.04 -14.20
N SER A 120 6.93 -8.25 -13.75
CA SER A 120 7.38 -9.34 -14.62
C SER A 120 6.21 -10.30 -14.84
N PHE A 121 5.49 -10.10 -15.93
CA PHE A 121 4.37 -10.97 -16.25
C PHE A 121 4.89 -12.26 -16.90
N ARG A 122 4.63 -13.43 -16.29
CA ARG A 122 4.99 -14.72 -16.93
C ARG A 122 4.12 -14.89 -18.17
N GLY A 123 4.76 -14.97 -19.34
CA GLY A 123 4.13 -15.01 -20.66
C GLY A 123 4.06 -13.61 -21.27
N GLU A 124 4.98 -13.32 -22.21
CA GLU A 124 5.07 -12.03 -22.91
C GLU A 124 3.75 -11.65 -23.56
N GLU A 125 3.11 -12.61 -24.24
CA GLU A 125 1.81 -12.43 -24.90
C GLU A 125 0.69 -12.04 -23.90
N LEU A 126 0.66 -12.63 -22.70
CA LEU A 126 -0.38 -12.29 -21.72
C LEU A 126 -0.18 -10.87 -21.15
N GLY A 127 1.08 -10.43 -21.04
CA GLY A 127 1.42 -9.04 -20.72
C GLY A 127 0.93 -8.07 -21.81
N GLU A 128 1.19 -8.37 -23.07
CA GLU A 128 0.74 -7.57 -24.22
C GLU A 128 -0.79 -7.49 -24.30
N MET A 129 -1.48 -8.62 -24.11
CA MET A 129 -2.93 -8.72 -24.24
C MET A 129 -3.69 -8.08 -23.08
N CYS A 130 -3.15 -8.12 -21.86
CA CYS A 130 -3.91 -7.78 -20.64
C CYS A 130 -3.32 -6.65 -19.78
N ALA A 131 -2.01 -6.36 -19.86
CA ALA A 131 -1.31 -5.53 -18.87
C ALA A 131 -0.76 -4.20 -19.43
N ARG A 132 -1.01 -3.88 -20.70
CA ARG A 132 -0.54 -2.61 -21.31
C ARG A 132 -1.35 -1.36 -20.92
N CYS A 133 -2.54 -1.53 -20.34
CA CYS A 133 -3.44 -0.42 -19.96
C CYS A 133 -3.50 -0.22 -18.44
N HIS A 134 -3.46 -1.30 -17.68
CA HIS A 134 -3.47 -1.35 -16.23
C HIS A 134 -2.61 -2.52 -15.76
N SER A 135 -2.31 -2.59 -14.46
CA SER A 135 -1.47 -3.66 -13.91
C SER A 135 -1.96 -5.07 -14.28
N GLY A 136 -1.03 -5.96 -14.59
CA GLY A 136 -1.29 -7.40 -14.68
C GLY A 136 -1.73 -7.99 -13.35
N ALA A 137 -1.30 -7.41 -12.22
CA ALA A 137 -1.80 -7.76 -10.90
C ALA A 137 -3.33 -7.64 -10.77
N ARG A 138 -3.95 -6.65 -11.44
CA ARG A 138 -5.41 -6.50 -11.45
C ARG A 138 -6.12 -7.72 -12.05
N VAL A 139 -5.49 -8.41 -12.99
CA VAL A 139 -5.97 -9.67 -13.57
C VAL A 139 -5.72 -10.82 -12.60
N ALA A 140 -4.47 -10.92 -12.10
CA ALA A 140 -4.05 -11.99 -11.20
C ALA A 140 -4.79 -12.02 -9.85
N LEU A 141 -5.35 -10.88 -9.41
CA LEU A 141 -6.17 -10.74 -8.20
C LEU A 141 -7.66 -11.06 -8.44
N GLN A 142 -7.96 -11.95 -9.39
CA GLN A 142 -9.30 -12.43 -9.69
C GLN A 142 -9.30 -13.91 -10.02
N ARG A 143 -10.43 -14.57 -9.81
CA ARG A 143 -10.64 -15.99 -10.13
C ARG A 143 -11.98 -16.16 -10.82
N ARG A 144 -12.01 -16.82 -11.97
CA ARG A 144 -13.21 -16.92 -12.82
C ARG A 144 -13.20 -18.19 -13.68
N PRO A 145 -14.36 -18.76 -14.06
CA PRO A 145 -14.40 -19.77 -15.12
C PRO A 145 -14.14 -19.12 -16.49
N THR A 146 -13.80 -19.93 -17.50
CA THR A 146 -13.52 -19.48 -18.88
C THR A 146 -14.62 -18.57 -19.43
N LYS A 147 -15.89 -18.90 -19.20
CA LYS A 147 -17.01 -18.10 -19.69
C LYS A 147 -17.00 -16.67 -19.13
N GLU A 148 -16.64 -16.50 -17.86
CA GLU A 148 -16.57 -15.17 -17.23
C GLU A 148 -15.32 -14.38 -17.65
N TRP A 149 -14.24 -15.06 -18.06
CA TRP A 149 -13.10 -14.43 -18.73
C TRP A 149 -13.46 -13.97 -20.15
N GLN A 150 -14.15 -14.80 -20.93
CA GLN A 150 -14.64 -14.40 -22.27
C GLN A 150 -15.60 -13.22 -22.19
N GLN A 151 -16.51 -13.20 -21.21
CA GLN A 151 -17.40 -12.07 -21.00
C GLN A 151 -16.64 -10.81 -20.56
N LEU A 152 -15.54 -10.95 -19.82
CA LEU A 152 -14.68 -9.81 -19.49
C LEU A 152 -14.02 -9.24 -20.74
N ILE A 153 -13.55 -10.08 -21.65
CA ILE A 153 -12.91 -9.66 -22.92
C ILE A 153 -13.92 -8.93 -23.81
N ASN A 154 -15.13 -9.49 -23.97
CA ASN A 154 -16.22 -8.82 -24.68
C ASN A 154 -16.55 -7.46 -24.05
N PHE A 155 -16.57 -7.37 -22.72
CA PHE A 155 -16.75 -6.09 -22.03
C PHE A 155 -15.64 -5.09 -22.38
N HIS A 156 -14.37 -5.51 -22.40
CA HIS A 156 -13.26 -4.59 -22.72
C HIS A 156 -13.39 -4.03 -24.14
N LEU A 157 -13.59 -4.90 -25.14
CA LEU A 157 -13.71 -4.45 -26.52
C LEU A 157 -15.01 -3.66 -26.77
N GLY A 158 -16.13 -4.09 -26.16
CA GLY A 158 -17.41 -3.38 -26.27
C GLY A 158 -17.41 -2.01 -25.60
N GLN A 159 -16.75 -1.87 -24.44
CA GLN A 159 -16.66 -0.59 -23.71
C GLN A 159 -15.62 0.35 -24.33
N TRP A 160 -14.53 -0.20 -24.86
CA TRP A 160 -13.44 0.54 -25.47
C TRP A 160 -13.17 -0.02 -26.87
N ALA A 161 -14.04 0.30 -27.83
CA ALA A 161 -13.93 -0.18 -29.21
C ALA A 161 -12.57 0.11 -29.88
N SER A 162 -11.88 1.17 -29.46
CA SER A 162 -10.53 1.48 -29.95
C SER A 162 -9.44 0.53 -29.46
N LEU A 163 -9.73 -0.38 -28.53
CA LEU A 163 -8.75 -1.27 -27.89
C LEU A 163 -7.96 -2.06 -28.93
N GLU A 164 -8.65 -2.67 -29.90
CA GLU A 164 -8.02 -3.50 -30.94
C GLU A 164 -7.19 -2.68 -31.95
N TYR A 165 -7.33 -1.35 -31.95
CA TYR A 165 -6.58 -0.44 -32.83
C TYR A 165 -5.33 0.16 -32.18
N GLN A 166 -5.09 -0.12 -30.90
CA GLN A 166 -3.94 0.40 -30.17
C GLN A 166 -2.68 -0.42 -30.48
N ALA A 167 -1.51 0.07 -30.03
CA ALA A 167 -0.28 -0.70 -30.09
C ALA A 167 -0.41 -2.00 -29.29
N LEU A 168 0.24 -3.08 -29.76
CA LEU A 168 0.13 -4.44 -29.22
C LEU A 168 -1.29 -5.03 -29.30
N SER A 169 -2.07 -4.58 -30.28
CA SER A 169 -3.39 -5.15 -30.59
C SER A 169 -3.65 -5.10 -32.09
N ARG A 170 -3.41 -3.95 -32.74
CA ARG A 170 -3.64 -3.77 -34.19
C ARG A 170 -2.71 -4.59 -35.10
N ASP A 171 -1.68 -5.19 -34.52
CA ASP A 171 -0.68 -6.05 -35.16
C ASP A 171 -1.12 -7.51 -35.26
N ARG A 172 -2.30 -7.87 -34.74
CA ARG A 172 -2.82 -9.25 -34.70
C ARG A 172 -4.36 -9.28 -34.76
N ASP A 173 -4.92 -10.46 -34.96
CA ASP A 173 -6.36 -10.69 -34.76
C ASP A 173 -6.66 -10.73 -33.25
N TRP A 174 -6.71 -9.55 -32.65
CA TRP A 174 -6.75 -9.41 -31.20
C TRP A 174 -7.94 -10.13 -30.58
N PHE A 175 -9.13 -10.01 -31.19
CA PHE A 175 -10.34 -10.57 -30.61
C PHE A 175 -10.37 -12.11 -30.67
N ASP A 176 -9.98 -12.71 -31.80
CA ASP A 176 -9.91 -14.17 -31.92
C ASP A 176 -8.93 -14.75 -30.91
N ILE A 177 -7.72 -14.19 -30.82
CA ILE A 177 -6.70 -14.60 -29.85
C ILE A 177 -7.20 -14.40 -28.42
N ALA A 178 -7.87 -13.29 -28.13
CA ALA A 178 -8.39 -13.00 -26.80
C ALA A 178 -9.44 -14.06 -26.36
N ILE A 179 -10.41 -14.37 -27.22
CA ILE A 179 -11.51 -15.28 -26.89
C ILE A 179 -11.08 -16.74 -26.88
N ASN A 180 -10.30 -17.18 -27.86
CA ASN A 180 -10.03 -18.59 -28.11
C ASN A 180 -8.73 -19.08 -27.47
N LYS A 181 -7.80 -18.19 -27.13
CA LYS A 181 -6.52 -18.54 -26.49
C LYS A 181 -6.35 -17.90 -25.11
N THR A 182 -6.51 -16.58 -25.03
CA THR A 182 -6.22 -15.83 -23.78
C THR A 182 -7.22 -16.17 -22.67
N ALA A 183 -8.52 -16.23 -22.95
CA ALA A 183 -9.52 -16.58 -21.93
C ALA A 183 -9.36 -18.01 -21.36
N PRO A 184 -9.13 -19.06 -22.17
CA PRO A 184 -8.77 -20.38 -21.65
C PRO A 184 -7.51 -20.38 -20.78
N GLU A 185 -6.43 -19.71 -21.21
CA GLU A 185 -5.20 -19.60 -20.42
C GLU A 185 -5.44 -18.90 -19.07
N LEU A 186 -6.21 -17.81 -19.08
CA LEU A 186 -6.62 -17.12 -17.85
C LEU A 186 -7.45 -18.00 -16.91
N ALA A 187 -8.31 -18.85 -17.46
CA ALA A 187 -9.12 -19.77 -16.66
C ALA A 187 -8.29 -20.90 -16.05
N GLU A 188 -7.27 -21.38 -16.75
CA GLU A 188 -6.32 -22.37 -16.22
C GLU A 188 -5.46 -21.77 -15.11
N ARG A 189 -4.96 -20.55 -15.32
CA ARG A 189 -4.08 -19.88 -14.37
C ARG A 189 -4.82 -19.32 -13.15
N TYR A 190 -6.05 -18.86 -13.35
CA TYR A 190 -6.86 -18.19 -12.34
C TYR A 190 -8.28 -18.79 -12.29
N PRO A 191 -8.41 -20.09 -12.00
CA PRO A 191 -9.69 -20.80 -12.02
C PRO A 191 -10.59 -20.34 -10.88
N ILE A 192 -11.90 -20.38 -11.10
CA ILE A 192 -12.89 -20.03 -10.06
C ILE A 192 -12.77 -20.94 -8.84
N ASP A 193 -12.59 -22.24 -9.06
CA ASP A 193 -12.44 -23.24 -8.01
C ASP A 193 -10.95 -23.52 -7.79
N SER A 194 -10.53 -23.58 -6.53
CA SER A 194 -9.16 -23.92 -6.17
C SER A 194 -9.12 -24.61 -4.81
N LYS A 195 -8.20 -25.56 -4.64
CA LYS A 195 -8.00 -26.27 -3.37
C LYS A 195 -7.67 -25.30 -2.22
N ASP A 196 -6.94 -24.24 -2.53
CA ASP A 196 -6.56 -23.20 -1.58
C ASP A 196 -7.80 -22.45 -1.07
N TRP A 197 -8.74 -22.12 -1.96
CA TRP A 197 -9.98 -21.47 -1.58
C TRP A 197 -10.88 -22.39 -0.76
N ASP A 198 -11.05 -23.65 -1.18
CA ASP A 198 -11.85 -24.64 -0.46
C ASP A 198 -11.32 -24.88 0.96
N LYS A 199 -9.99 -24.91 1.11
CA LYS A 199 -9.33 -24.99 2.41
C LYS A 199 -9.55 -23.72 3.22
N TRP A 200 -9.33 -22.55 2.63
CA TRP A 200 -9.47 -21.28 3.32
C TRP A 200 -10.89 -21.05 3.86
N GLN A 201 -11.93 -21.41 3.11
CA GLN A 201 -13.31 -21.28 3.59
C GLN A 201 -13.57 -22.04 4.90
N LYS A 202 -12.89 -23.16 5.13
CA LYS A 202 -13.01 -23.99 6.33
C LYS A 202 -12.14 -23.47 7.48
N ASP A 203 -10.95 -22.98 7.15
CA ASP A 203 -9.92 -22.60 8.12
C ASP A 203 -9.94 -21.10 8.47
N LYS A 204 -10.80 -20.31 7.81
CA LYS A 204 -10.88 -18.85 7.98
C LYS A 204 -11.09 -18.49 9.46
N PRO A 205 -10.18 -17.70 10.07
CA PRO A 205 -10.28 -17.36 11.47
C PRO A 205 -11.41 -16.34 11.71
N ALA A 206 -11.98 -16.37 12.92
CA ALA A 206 -12.91 -15.35 13.38
C ALA A 206 -12.20 -14.02 13.60
N ALA A 207 -12.90 -12.90 13.40
CA ALA A 207 -12.33 -11.56 13.53
C ALA A 207 -11.80 -11.27 14.95
N GLU A 208 -12.42 -11.86 15.97
CA GLU A 208 -12.02 -11.76 17.37
C GLU A 208 -10.60 -12.27 17.63
N SER A 209 -10.07 -13.14 16.76
CA SER A 209 -8.69 -13.62 16.84
C SER A 209 -7.65 -12.50 16.72
N LEU A 210 -8.00 -11.36 16.10
CA LEU A 210 -7.09 -10.22 15.95
C LEU A 210 -7.04 -9.30 17.19
N LYS A 211 -7.93 -9.49 18.16
CA LYS A 211 -7.98 -8.68 19.38
C LYS A 211 -6.64 -8.70 20.12
N GLY A 212 -6.22 -7.55 20.62
CA GLY A 212 -5.07 -7.42 21.52
C GLY A 212 -4.02 -6.45 21.03
N SER A 213 -2.84 -6.53 21.63
CA SER A 213 -1.68 -5.71 21.29
C SER A 213 -0.82 -6.41 20.24
N TRP A 214 -0.26 -5.64 19.31
CA TRP A 214 0.59 -6.07 18.22
C TRP A 214 1.87 -5.25 18.23
N SER A 215 3.01 -5.87 18.51
CA SER A 215 4.31 -5.19 18.34
C SER A 215 4.60 -5.06 16.86
N PHE A 216 5.06 -3.89 16.40
CA PHE A 216 5.32 -3.64 14.99
C PHE A 216 6.69 -2.98 14.75
N SER A 217 7.20 -3.21 13.55
CA SER A 217 8.37 -2.53 12.97
C SER A 217 8.05 -2.16 11.51
N GLY A 218 8.69 -1.12 11.02
CA GLY A 218 8.55 -0.67 9.64
C GLY A 218 9.64 0.31 9.23
N HIS A 219 9.68 0.65 7.94
CA HIS A 219 10.60 1.63 7.37
C HIS A 219 9.84 2.59 6.46
N TYR A 220 10.01 3.89 6.69
CA TYR A 220 9.42 4.97 5.90
C TYR A 220 10.50 5.61 5.03
N THR A 221 10.43 5.47 3.70
CA THR A 221 11.42 6.03 2.78
C THR A 221 11.53 7.56 2.92
N GLY A 222 12.76 8.02 3.18
CA GLY A 222 13.09 9.42 3.47
C GLY A 222 12.85 9.88 4.92
N LYS A 223 12.44 8.97 5.82
CA LYS A 223 12.33 9.25 7.26
C LYS A 223 12.99 8.18 8.15
N GLY A 224 13.04 6.93 7.70
CA GLY A 224 13.73 5.82 8.35
C GLY A 224 12.82 4.86 9.11
N GLU A 225 13.44 4.10 10.00
CA GLU A 225 12.81 3.03 10.78
C GLU A 225 11.78 3.57 11.77
N VAL A 226 10.69 2.81 11.96
CA VAL A 226 9.62 3.07 12.93
C VAL A 226 9.30 1.80 13.69
N ARG A 227 8.95 1.92 14.97
CA ARG A 227 8.59 0.79 15.83
C ARG A 227 7.53 1.18 16.85
N GLY A 228 6.86 0.19 17.44
CA GLY A 228 5.94 0.42 18.55
C GLY A 228 4.95 -0.70 18.76
N ALA A 229 3.80 -0.36 19.34
CA ALA A 229 2.67 -1.25 19.52
C ALA A 229 1.39 -0.69 18.90
N MET A 230 0.60 -1.58 18.32
CA MET A 230 -0.74 -1.32 17.80
C MET A 230 -1.76 -2.14 18.61
N THR A 231 -2.76 -1.48 19.18
CA THR A 231 -3.86 -2.14 19.90
C THR A 231 -5.08 -2.25 18.98
N VAL A 232 -5.63 -3.46 18.90
CA VAL A 232 -6.82 -3.80 18.10
C VAL A 232 -7.96 -4.24 19.03
N GLU A 233 -9.06 -3.49 19.01
CA GLU A 233 -10.23 -3.69 19.86
C GLU A 233 -11.48 -3.92 19.01
N PRO A 234 -12.13 -5.10 19.07
CA PRO A 234 -13.34 -5.37 18.30
C PRO A 234 -14.49 -4.43 18.66
N THR A 235 -15.17 -3.91 17.64
CA THR A 235 -16.40 -3.11 17.79
C THR A 235 -17.64 -3.82 17.21
N GLY A 236 -17.47 -5.09 16.78
CA GLY A 236 -18.51 -5.92 16.15
C GLY A 236 -18.51 -5.84 14.62
N ASN A 237 -19.15 -6.82 13.96
CA ASN A 237 -19.26 -6.92 12.49
C ASN A 237 -17.90 -6.85 11.76
N ASP A 238 -16.89 -7.56 12.28
CA ASP A 238 -15.51 -7.56 11.78
C ASP A 238 -14.85 -6.17 11.74
N GLN A 239 -15.35 -5.21 12.54
CA GLN A 239 -14.79 -3.88 12.70
C GLN A 239 -14.04 -3.75 14.01
N PHE A 240 -13.08 -2.82 14.03
CA PHE A 240 -12.17 -2.61 15.14
C PHE A 240 -11.91 -1.13 15.37
N LYS A 241 -11.75 -0.75 16.64
CA LYS A 241 -10.99 0.44 17.02
C LYS A 241 -9.51 0.06 17.02
N VAL A 242 -8.68 0.96 16.50
CA VAL A 242 -7.23 0.75 16.37
C VAL A 242 -6.51 1.94 16.99
N THR A 243 -5.52 1.66 17.85
CA THR A 243 -4.64 2.69 18.44
C THR A 243 -3.19 2.31 18.17
N VAL A 244 -2.37 3.26 17.75
CA VAL A 244 -0.95 3.08 17.46
C VAL A 244 -0.15 3.94 18.44
N LYS A 245 0.87 3.35 19.07
CA LYS A 245 1.82 4.04 19.93
C LYS A 245 3.22 3.58 19.56
N GLY A 246 4.02 4.48 19.01
CA GLY A 246 5.37 4.20 18.57
C GLY A 246 6.20 5.45 18.36
N GLU A 247 7.36 5.25 17.75
CA GLU A 247 8.35 6.29 17.47
C GLU A 247 9.25 5.90 16.29
N TYR A 248 9.72 6.91 15.57
CA TYR A 248 10.76 6.80 14.56
C TYR A 248 12.14 6.67 15.20
N ALA A 249 13.13 6.17 14.47
CA ALA A 249 14.49 5.98 14.98
C ALA A 249 15.15 7.29 15.47
N ASP A 250 14.72 8.44 14.96
CA ASP A 250 15.15 9.77 15.40
C ASP A 250 14.46 10.26 16.70
N GLY A 251 13.53 9.47 17.24
CA GLY A 251 12.76 9.78 18.44
C GLY A 251 11.47 10.56 18.20
N GLN A 252 11.13 10.91 16.96
CA GLN A 252 9.83 11.54 16.68
C GLN A 252 8.68 10.56 16.97
N PRO A 253 7.57 11.04 17.56
CA PRO A 253 6.43 10.18 17.86
C PRO A 253 5.78 9.62 16.58
N PHE A 254 5.22 8.42 16.70
CA PHE A 254 4.36 7.79 15.71
C PHE A 254 3.11 7.27 16.44
N VAL A 255 2.21 8.18 16.74
CA VAL A 255 1.04 7.93 17.59
C VAL A 255 -0.22 8.29 16.83
N GLY A 256 -1.25 7.45 16.95
CA GLY A 256 -2.51 7.70 16.27
C GLY A 256 -3.64 6.77 16.67
N GLU A 257 -4.83 7.06 16.16
CA GLU A 257 -6.00 6.22 16.34
C GLU A 257 -6.88 6.22 15.09
N GLY A 258 -7.74 5.22 14.99
CA GLY A 258 -8.69 5.10 13.90
C GLY A 258 -9.48 3.81 13.95
N THR A 259 -9.94 3.37 12.79
CA THR A 259 -10.79 2.17 12.66
C THR A 259 -10.29 1.23 11.59
N GLY A 260 -10.48 -0.06 11.85
CA GLY A 260 -10.13 -1.16 10.96
C GLY A 260 -11.34 -2.03 10.63
N ILE A 261 -11.26 -2.72 9.52
CA ILE A 261 -12.21 -3.76 9.10
C ILE A 261 -11.42 -4.95 8.56
N LEU A 262 -11.88 -6.16 8.89
CA LEU A 262 -11.35 -7.41 8.37
C LEU A 262 -12.27 -7.95 7.27
N TYR A 263 -11.70 -8.16 6.09
CA TYR A 263 -12.37 -8.86 5.00
C TYR A 263 -11.83 -10.29 4.88
N ASN A 264 -12.72 -11.24 4.62
CA ASN A 264 -12.38 -12.62 4.32
C ASN A 264 -11.44 -13.28 5.36
N GLY A 265 -11.48 -12.83 6.62
CA GLY A 265 -10.69 -13.36 7.73
C GLY A 265 -9.19 -13.05 7.73
N TYR A 266 -8.65 -12.32 6.73
CA TYR A 266 -7.24 -11.93 6.72
C TYR A 266 -6.93 -10.60 6.03
N GLU A 267 -7.80 -10.09 5.15
CA GLU A 267 -7.56 -8.83 4.45
C GLU A 267 -7.90 -7.65 5.36
N TRP A 268 -6.89 -7.14 6.05
CA TRP A 268 -7.01 -6.02 6.96
C TRP A 268 -6.98 -4.69 6.21
N ARG A 269 -7.97 -3.84 6.47
CA ARG A 269 -8.02 -2.46 5.98
C ARG A 269 -8.33 -1.52 7.13
N ALA A 270 -7.48 -0.54 7.37
CA ALA A 270 -7.74 0.47 8.39
C ALA A 270 -7.42 1.88 7.89
N ASN A 271 -8.03 2.88 8.52
CA ASN A 271 -7.62 4.27 8.42
C ASN A 271 -7.23 4.74 9.82
N ILE A 272 -5.98 5.17 9.98
CA ILE A 272 -5.41 5.65 11.24
C ILE A 272 -4.95 7.08 11.03
N THR A 273 -5.32 8.00 11.92
CA THR A 273 -4.82 9.37 11.88
C THR A 273 -3.54 9.45 12.70
N ILE A 274 -2.41 9.75 12.05
CA ILE A 274 -1.10 9.94 12.68
C ILE A 274 -0.65 11.35 12.32
N ASP A 275 -0.33 12.17 13.33
CA ASP A 275 0.10 13.57 13.16
C ASP A 275 -0.84 14.40 12.26
N GLY A 276 -2.15 14.19 12.40
CA GLY A 276 -3.18 14.86 11.59
C GLY A 276 -3.33 14.34 10.15
N VAL A 277 -2.50 13.37 9.74
CA VAL A 277 -2.54 12.74 8.43
C VAL A 277 -3.28 11.40 8.51
N VAL A 278 -4.29 11.22 7.67
CA VAL A 278 -5.01 9.95 7.58
C VAL A 278 -4.18 8.97 6.76
N MET A 279 -3.72 7.90 7.39
CA MET A 279 -2.96 6.81 6.81
C MET A 279 -3.87 5.59 6.58
N ARG A 280 -3.82 5.00 5.39
CA ARG A 280 -4.42 3.70 5.10
C ARG A 280 -3.46 2.58 5.49
N GLN A 281 -3.99 1.54 6.14
CA GLN A 281 -3.31 0.26 6.31
C GLN A 281 -3.91 -0.76 5.35
N VAL A 282 -3.04 -1.46 4.62
CA VAL A 282 -3.40 -2.58 3.73
C VAL A 282 -2.51 -3.75 4.11
N PHE A 283 -3.01 -4.64 4.97
CA PHE A 283 -2.25 -5.76 5.50
C PHE A 283 -2.93 -7.11 5.19
N ALA A 284 -2.13 -8.16 5.16
CA ALA A 284 -2.58 -9.53 5.36
C ALA A 284 -2.32 -9.93 6.81
N ALA A 285 -3.37 -10.37 7.52
CA ALA A 285 -3.32 -10.84 8.90
C ALA A 285 -3.44 -12.37 8.93
N VAL A 286 -2.32 -13.08 9.11
CA VAL A 286 -2.25 -14.54 9.04
C VAL A 286 -1.37 -15.06 10.18
N ASN A 287 -1.84 -16.07 10.92
CA ASN A 287 -1.07 -16.77 11.97
C ASN A 287 -0.42 -15.83 13.02
N GLY A 288 -1.17 -14.85 13.53
CA GLY A 288 -0.68 -13.90 14.53
C GLY A 288 0.35 -12.91 13.98
N GLU A 289 0.42 -12.74 12.66
CA GLU A 289 1.28 -11.78 11.97
C GLU A 289 0.47 -10.87 11.06
N MET A 290 0.78 -9.58 11.03
CA MET A 290 0.30 -8.65 10.01
C MET A 290 1.47 -8.19 9.15
N LYS A 291 1.32 -8.29 7.82
CA LYS A 291 2.30 -7.83 6.84
C LYS A 291 1.63 -7.00 5.76
N GLY A 292 2.24 -5.89 5.37
CA GLY A 292 1.83 -5.11 4.22
C GLY A 292 2.36 -3.69 4.26
N ARG A 293 1.51 -2.71 3.93
CA ARG A 293 1.92 -1.31 3.81
C ARG A 293 0.95 -0.34 4.46
N MET A 294 1.50 0.70 5.07
CA MET A 294 0.76 1.84 5.62
C MET A 294 1.15 3.11 4.87
N PHE A 295 0.21 3.86 4.31
CA PHE A 295 0.50 5.01 3.44
C PHE A 295 -0.55 6.11 3.55
N GLU A 296 -0.19 7.35 3.19
CA GLU A 296 -1.12 8.47 3.25
C GLU A 296 -2.33 8.23 2.34
N ARG A 297 -3.54 8.50 2.85
CA ARG A 297 -4.78 8.27 2.12
C ARG A 297 -4.85 9.02 0.79
N LYS A 298 -4.17 10.17 0.69
CA LYS A 298 -4.16 11.02 -0.50
C LYS A 298 -2.95 10.78 -1.42
N ASN A 299 -1.81 10.40 -0.85
CA ASN A 299 -0.52 10.32 -1.53
C ASN A 299 0.07 8.94 -1.27
N ASP A 300 -0.22 7.98 -2.14
CA ASP A 300 0.13 6.58 -1.89
C ASP A 300 1.63 6.27 -2.02
N GLU A 301 2.40 7.14 -2.65
CA GLU A 301 3.87 7.10 -2.63
C GLU A 301 4.45 7.39 -1.25
N ARG A 302 3.70 8.10 -0.39
CA ARG A 302 4.11 8.46 0.98
C ARG A 302 3.66 7.40 1.96
N GLY A 303 4.56 6.49 2.33
CA GLY A 303 4.21 5.40 3.23
C GLY A 303 5.39 4.56 3.65
N LEU A 304 5.09 3.54 4.44
CA LEU A 304 6.05 2.67 5.10
C LEU A 304 5.64 1.20 4.98
N ASP A 305 6.65 0.35 4.85
CA ASP A 305 6.49 -1.09 5.02
C ASP A 305 6.18 -1.41 6.47
N PHE A 306 5.29 -2.37 6.70
CA PHE A 306 4.80 -2.67 8.04
C PHE A 306 4.76 -4.18 8.28
N VAL A 307 5.41 -4.60 9.36
CA VAL A 307 5.32 -5.96 9.90
C VAL A 307 4.96 -5.89 11.38
N ALA A 308 4.03 -6.71 11.82
CA ALA A 308 3.64 -6.81 13.22
C ALA A 308 3.38 -8.24 13.68
N ALA A 309 3.65 -8.51 14.95
CA ALA A 309 3.34 -9.77 15.61
C ALA A 309 2.44 -9.52 16.83
N GLN A 310 1.41 -10.36 16.96
CA GLN A 310 0.47 -10.29 18.08
C GLN A 310 1.17 -10.68 19.39
N GLN A 311 0.88 -9.94 20.47
CA GLN A 311 1.32 -10.31 21.81
C GLN A 311 0.75 -11.67 22.22
N GLY A 312 1.57 -12.48 22.89
CA GLY A 312 1.30 -13.91 23.14
C GLY A 312 1.98 -14.84 22.12
N GLN A 313 2.43 -14.30 20.98
CA GLN A 313 3.44 -14.96 20.14
C GLN A 313 4.84 -14.70 20.71
N THR A 314 5.81 -15.52 20.28
CA THR A 314 7.23 -15.28 20.57
C THR A 314 7.98 -15.13 19.25
N ARG A 315 8.26 -13.88 18.87
CA ARG A 315 8.87 -13.55 17.57
C ARG A 315 9.76 -12.33 17.69
N LEU A 316 10.91 -12.39 17.02
CA LEU A 316 11.78 -11.24 16.83
C LEU A 316 11.53 -10.71 15.42
N LEU A 317 10.99 -9.49 15.32
CA LEU A 317 10.56 -8.88 14.06
C LEU A 317 11.71 -8.20 13.33
N ALA A 318 12.49 -7.41 14.05
CA ALA A 318 13.54 -6.58 13.47
C ALA A 318 14.66 -6.27 14.47
N VAL A 319 15.79 -5.83 13.92
CA VAL A 319 16.87 -5.16 14.63
C VAL A 319 17.15 -3.84 13.91
N GLN A 320 17.20 -2.75 14.67
CA GLN A 320 17.32 -1.38 14.16
C GLN A 320 18.52 -0.69 14.83
N PRO A 321 19.56 -0.28 14.07
CA PRO A 321 19.79 -0.55 12.65
C PRO A 321 19.99 -2.05 12.33
N SER A 322 19.80 -2.44 11.07
CA SER A 322 19.94 -3.84 10.61
C SER A 322 21.38 -4.27 10.33
N TYR A 323 22.37 -3.42 10.63
CA TYR A 323 23.78 -3.64 10.35
C TYR A 323 24.68 -3.10 11.46
N VAL A 324 25.90 -3.64 11.56
CA VAL A 324 26.94 -3.17 12.48
C VAL A 324 28.34 -3.41 11.90
N LYS A 325 29.26 -2.48 12.11
CA LYS A 325 30.64 -2.58 11.62
C LYS A 325 31.47 -3.50 12.53
N ALA A 326 32.35 -4.30 11.94
CA ALA A 326 33.29 -5.12 12.69
C ALA A 326 34.31 -4.21 13.42
N GLY A 327 34.66 -4.58 14.66
CA GLY A 327 35.56 -3.79 15.50
C GLY A 327 34.94 -2.56 16.15
N SER A 328 33.62 -2.34 16.04
CA SER A 328 32.93 -1.21 16.65
C SER A 328 32.01 -1.60 17.81
N GLU A 329 31.60 -0.62 18.60
CA GLU A 329 30.46 -0.72 19.51
C GLU A 329 29.24 -0.05 18.89
N ALA A 330 28.05 -0.60 19.14
CA ALA A 330 26.79 -0.05 18.64
C ALA A 330 25.65 -0.26 19.65
N VAL A 331 24.66 0.64 19.59
CA VAL A 331 23.38 0.46 20.27
C VAL A 331 22.36 -0.01 19.24
N LEU A 332 21.73 -1.15 19.52
CA LEU A 332 20.73 -1.77 18.65
C LEU A 332 19.39 -1.85 19.37
N THR A 333 18.31 -1.59 18.64
CA THR A 333 16.95 -1.79 19.12
C THR A 333 16.37 -3.06 18.52
N LEU A 334 16.08 -4.03 19.36
CA LEU A 334 15.41 -5.28 19.01
C LEU A 334 13.90 -5.07 19.16
N VAL A 335 13.14 -5.37 18.11
CA VAL A 335 11.68 -5.20 18.10
C VAL A 335 11.04 -6.56 17.90
N GLY A 336 10.02 -6.90 18.70
CA GLY A 336 9.37 -8.20 18.61
C GLY A 336 8.16 -8.35 19.53
N ALA A 337 7.64 -9.57 19.64
CA ALA A 337 6.56 -9.92 20.56
C ALA A 337 7.03 -11.03 21.51
N GLY A 338 6.69 -10.92 22.79
CA GLY A 338 7.09 -11.87 23.81
C GLY A 338 8.61 -11.96 24.03
N LEU A 339 9.34 -10.86 23.83
CA LEU A 339 10.79 -10.82 24.04
C LEU A 339 11.13 -11.06 25.52
N SER A 340 11.90 -12.10 25.80
CA SER A 340 12.34 -12.44 27.15
C SER A 340 13.63 -13.25 27.12
N GLY A 341 14.48 -13.05 28.14
CA GLY A 341 15.78 -13.70 28.25
C GLY A 341 16.93 -12.89 27.65
N LYS A 342 18.10 -13.53 27.53
CA LYS A 342 19.33 -12.88 27.06
C LYS A 342 19.33 -12.77 25.53
N PRO A 343 19.63 -11.60 24.95
CA PRO A 343 19.96 -11.45 23.54
C PRO A 343 21.23 -12.21 23.17
N ASP A 344 21.18 -12.94 22.06
CA ASP A 344 22.31 -13.68 21.49
C ASP A 344 22.43 -13.32 20.01
N PHE A 345 23.56 -12.73 19.67
CA PHE A 345 23.92 -12.27 18.33
C PHE A 345 24.89 -13.23 17.62
N GLY A 346 25.26 -14.34 18.27
CA GLY A 346 26.24 -15.29 17.75
C GLY A 346 27.69 -14.93 18.06
N LYS A 347 28.61 -15.71 17.51
CA LYS A 347 30.05 -15.59 17.78
C LYS A 347 30.62 -14.29 17.21
N GLY A 348 31.42 -13.59 18.01
CA GLY A 348 32.09 -12.35 17.61
C GLY A 348 31.30 -11.08 17.93
N ILE A 349 30.11 -11.20 18.53
CA ILE A 349 29.30 -10.06 18.98
C ILE A 349 29.00 -10.24 20.47
N GLU A 350 29.60 -9.40 21.30
CA GLU A 350 29.41 -9.38 22.74
C GLU A 350 28.29 -8.41 23.12
N VAL A 351 27.33 -8.85 23.92
CA VAL A 351 26.34 -7.94 24.54
C VAL A 351 26.95 -7.34 25.80
N LEU A 352 27.28 -6.04 25.74
CA LEU A 352 27.87 -5.30 26.85
C LEU A 352 26.81 -4.95 27.91
N SER A 353 25.65 -4.49 27.47
CA SER A 353 24.54 -4.14 28.36
C SER A 353 23.18 -4.24 27.66
N VAL A 354 22.14 -4.44 28.45
CA VAL A 354 20.73 -4.29 28.04
C VAL A 354 20.24 -3.02 28.73
N GLU A 355 20.07 -1.95 27.96
CA GLU A 355 19.77 -0.60 28.46
C GLU A 355 18.27 -0.44 28.74
N GLN A 356 17.43 -1.08 27.92
CA GLN A 356 15.97 -1.15 28.11
C GLN A 356 15.46 -2.52 27.68
N ALA A 357 14.44 -3.04 28.37
CA ALA A 357 13.82 -4.32 28.01
C ALA A 357 12.33 -4.36 28.39
N SER A 358 11.51 -4.69 27.41
CA SER A 358 10.10 -5.07 27.54
C SER A 358 9.82 -6.31 26.67
N ALA A 359 8.57 -6.77 26.67
CA ALA A 359 8.14 -7.87 25.80
C ALA A 359 8.07 -7.45 24.32
N GLU A 360 8.04 -6.14 24.05
CA GLU A 360 7.90 -5.52 22.73
C GLU A 360 9.25 -5.09 22.15
N GLN A 361 10.16 -4.62 23.02
CA GLN A 361 11.39 -3.95 22.60
C GLN A 361 12.53 -4.20 23.59
N MET A 362 13.75 -4.36 23.08
CA MET A 362 14.98 -4.33 23.89
C MET A 362 16.03 -3.41 23.24
N GLN A 363 16.60 -2.49 24.01
CA GLN A 363 17.74 -1.69 23.60
C GLN A 363 19.01 -2.32 24.17
N VAL A 364 19.96 -2.66 23.31
CA VAL A 364 21.15 -3.41 23.68
C VAL A 364 22.40 -2.76 23.13
N ARG A 365 23.42 -2.66 23.97
CA ARG A 365 24.75 -2.24 23.54
C ARG A 365 25.59 -3.47 23.24
N VAL A 366 26.14 -3.51 22.03
CA VAL A 366 26.98 -4.61 21.56
C VAL A 366 28.38 -4.12 21.22
N LYS A 367 29.35 -5.00 21.39
CA LYS A 367 30.72 -4.86 20.89
C LYS A 367 30.98 -5.94 19.87
N VAL A 368 31.36 -5.55 18.67
CA VAL A 368 31.69 -6.48 17.59
C VAL A 368 33.20 -6.63 17.53
N ALA A 369 33.67 -7.87 17.57
CA ALA A 369 35.09 -8.16 17.43
C ALA A 369 35.60 -7.71 16.05
N ALA A 370 36.86 -7.30 15.96
CA ALA A 370 37.45 -6.88 14.69
C ALA A 370 37.59 -8.05 13.69
N ASP A 371 37.69 -9.28 14.19
CA ASP A 371 37.74 -10.52 13.43
C ASP A 371 36.37 -11.24 13.38
N ALA A 372 35.28 -10.56 13.74
CA ALA A 372 33.94 -11.10 13.64
C ALA A 372 33.64 -11.51 12.19
N LYS A 373 32.99 -12.68 12.02
CA LYS A 373 32.66 -13.18 10.68
C LYS A 373 31.74 -12.19 9.97
N LEU A 374 32.09 -11.81 8.75
CA LEU A 374 31.28 -10.92 7.92
C LEU A 374 30.07 -11.66 7.33
N GLY A 375 28.94 -10.97 7.18
CA GLY A 375 27.72 -11.52 6.60
C GLY A 375 26.47 -11.28 7.45
N SER A 376 25.37 -11.90 7.06
CA SER A 376 24.12 -11.89 7.83
C SER A 376 24.18 -12.91 8.97
N HIS A 377 23.87 -12.47 10.19
CA HIS A 377 23.81 -13.30 11.39
C HIS A 377 22.39 -13.35 11.90
N SER A 378 21.82 -14.55 12.02
CA SER A 378 20.56 -14.72 12.73
C SER A 378 20.77 -14.41 14.20
N LEU A 379 19.90 -13.56 14.77
CA LEU A 379 19.90 -13.26 16.20
C LEU A 379 18.66 -13.84 16.88
N GLN A 380 18.77 -14.05 18.18
CA GLN A 380 17.67 -14.54 19.00
C GLN A 380 17.62 -13.83 20.36
N VAL A 381 16.42 -13.75 20.94
CA VAL A 381 16.20 -13.30 22.32
C VAL A 381 15.46 -14.40 23.05
N GLY A 382 16.17 -15.18 23.85
CA GLY A 382 15.63 -16.40 24.44
C GLY A 382 15.08 -17.36 23.37
N LYS A 383 13.74 -17.45 23.25
CA LYS A 383 13.06 -18.27 22.23
C LYS A 383 12.68 -17.50 20.97
N ALA A 384 12.70 -16.17 20.99
CA ALA A 384 12.31 -15.33 19.87
C ALA A 384 13.38 -15.33 18.78
N LYS A 385 12.97 -15.56 17.53
CA LYS A 385 13.80 -15.59 16.32
C LYS A 385 13.07 -14.89 15.18
N GLY A 386 13.79 -14.56 14.10
CA GLY A 386 13.19 -14.05 12.86
C GLY A 386 13.94 -12.87 12.24
N ALA A 387 14.72 -12.14 13.03
CA ALA A 387 15.55 -11.05 12.54
C ALA A 387 17.00 -11.51 12.29
N GLU A 388 17.66 -10.77 11.39
CA GLU A 388 19.08 -10.93 11.08
C GLU A 388 19.81 -9.59 11.23
N LEU A 389 21.09 -9.64 11.61
CA LEU A 389 21.99 -8.50 11.71
C LEU A 389 23.15 -8.69 10.74
N ALA A 390 23.38 -7.72 9.86
CA ALA A 390 24.52 -7.74 8.96
C ALA A 390 25.78 -7.20 9.64
N VAL A 391 26.82 -8.03 9.76
CA VAL A 391 28.16 -7.59 10.19
C VAL A 391 29.01 -7.31 8.97
N TYR A 392 29.65 -6.15 8.91
CA TYR A 392 30.44 -5.73 7.76
C TYR A 392 31.73 -5.01 8.15
N GLN A 393 32.72 -5.04 7.27
CA GLN A 393 33.98 -4.32 7.48
C GLN A 393 33.99 -2.98 6.73
N ALA A 394 33.48 -2.99 5.50
CA ALA A 394 33.36 -1.83 4.64
C ALA A 394 32.19 -2.03 3.67
N ILE A 395 31.62 -0.93 3.20
CA ILE A 395 30.68 -0.94 2.09
C ILE A 395 31.44 -1.31 0.82
N ASP A 396 30.86 -2.20 0.02
CA ASP A 396 31.35 -2.54 -1.31
C ASP A 396 30.71 -1.60 -2.34
N ASN A 397 29.39 -1.59 -2.37
CA ASN A 397 28.59 -0.74 -3.26
C ASN A 397 27.27 -0.34 -2.59
N ILE A 398 26.59 0.63 -3.20
CA ILE A 398 25.23 1.01 -2.84
C ILE A 398 24.32 0.87 -4.06
N LYS A 399 23.01 0.80 -3.81
CA LYS A 399 21.96 0.87 -4.82
C LYS A 399 20.95 1.93 -4.42
N VAL A 400 20.42 2.65 -5.39
CA VAL A 400 19.28 3.54 -5.17
C VAL A 400 18.00 2.72 -5.36
N LEU A 401 17.12 2.74 -4.36
CA LEU A 401 15.82 2.10 -4.41
C LEU A 401 14.71 3.16 -4.48
N PRO A 402 13.71 3.00 -5.37
CA PRO A 402 13.70 2.05 -6.48
C PRO A 402 14.74 2.41 -7.56
N ASP A 403 15.13 1.43 -8.37
CA ASP A 403 16.04 1.56 -9.52
C ASP A 403 15.41 2.31 -10.70
N TYR A 404 14.09 2.20 -10.83
CA TYR A 404 13.26 2.98 -11.75
C TYR A 404 12.01 3.50 -11.03
N SER A 405 11.68 4.78 -11.23
CA SER A 405 10.47 5.37 -10.64
C SER A 405 9.80 6.41 -11.51
N ILE A 406 8.53 6.64 -11.22
CA ILE A 406 7.73 7.71 -11.81
C ILE A 406 7.35 8.73 -10.73
N ALA A 407 7.73 9.98 -10.94
CA ALA A 407 7.12 11.13 -10.27
C ALA A 407 6.08 11.77 -11.20
N ARG A 408 5.08 12.46 -10.64
CA ARG A 408 4.03 13.11 -11.45
C ARG A 408 3.79 14.54 -11.05
N LEU A 409 3.65 15.39 -12.06
CA LEU A 409 3.22 16.77 -11.89
C LEU A 409 1.85 16.82 -11.20
N GLY A 410 1.55 17.94 -10.57
CA GLY A 410 0.27 18.16 -9.90
C GLY A 410 0.14 19.56 -9.35
N GLY A 411 -0.97 19.83 -8.66
CA GLY A 411 -1.28 21.16 -8.13
C GLY A 411 -1.43 22.20 -9.24
N ASN A 412 -0.91 23.41 -9.01
CA ASN A 412 -0.98 24.55 -9.93
C ASN A 412 -2.42 24.86 -10.41
N GLY A 413 -3.39 24.83 -9.47
CA GLY A 413 -4.82 25.02 -9.76
C GLY A 413 -5.55 23.79 -10.32
N GLY A 414 -4.85 22.68 -10.59
CA GLY A 414 -5.44 21.41 -11.03
C GLY A 414 -6.08 20.60 -9.89
N THR A 415 -6.86 19.58 -10.27
CA THR A 415 -7.63 18.72 -9.34
C THR A 415 -6.86 17.53 -8.77
N VAL A 416 -5.60 17.36 -9.16
CA VAL A 416 -4.74 16.23 -8.79
C VAL A 416 -3.50 16.75 -8.08
N GLU A 417 -3.15 16.11 -6.96
CA GLU A 417 -1.94 16.43 -6.20
C GLU A 417 -0.68 15.92 -6.94
N LYS A 418 0.49 16.43 -6.52
CA LYS A 418 1.78 15.96 -7.03
C LYS A 418 2.03 14.53 -6.53
N VAL A 419 2.79 13.75 -7.29
CA VAL A 419 3.29 12.43 -6.85
C VAL A 419 4.81 12.51 -6.75
N GLU A 420 5.34 12.36 -5.54
CA GLU A 420 6.77 12.47 -5.25
C GLU A 420 7.58 11.28 -5.76
N GLY A 421 8.86 11.53 -6.06
CA GLY A 421 9.89 10.48 -6.08
C GLY A 421 10.46 10.33 -4.68
N ARG A 422 10.61 9.11 -4.17
CA ARG A 422 11.14 8.84 -2.84
C ARG A 422 12.14 7.71 -2.90
N PHE A 423 13.33 7.95 -2.34
CA PHE A 423 14.47 7.08 -2.56
C PHE A 423 15.17 6.67 -1.26
N ASP A 424 15.66 5.43 -1.22
CA ASP A 424 16.52 4.90 -0.17
C ASP A 424 17.87 4.49 -0.78
N ALA A 425 18.97 4.69 -0.04
CA ALA A 425 20.29 4.19 -0.42
C ALA A 425 20.56 2.87 0.30
N GLU A 426 20.46 1.76 -0.42
CA GLU A 426 20.70 0.42 0.11
C GLU A 426 22.16 0.03 -0.06
N ALA A 427 22.85 -0.20 1.05
CA ALA A 427 24.25 -0.60 1.04
C ALA A 427 24.43 -2.13 1.01
N TRP A 428 25.47 -2.55 0.30
CA TRP A 428 25.87 -3.93 0.11
C TRP A 428 27.34 -4.09 0.46
N ALA A 429 27.69 -5.25 1.03
CA ALA A 429 29.06 -5.67 1.26
C ALA A 429 29.31 -7.03 0.63
N VAL A 430 30.57 -7.43 0.60
CA VAL A 430 31.02 -8.72 0.08
C VAL A 430 31.71 -9.49 1.20
N ASN A 431 31.35 -10.75 1.38
CA ASN A 431 31.94 -11.59 2.43
C ASN A 431 33.31 -12.15 1.99
N ALA A 432 33.98 -12.90 2.86
CA ALA A 432 35.29 -13.47 2.58
C ALA A 432 35.32 -14.42 1.36
N GLU A 433 34.17 -15.01 0.99
CA GLU A 433 34.02 -15.88 -0.17
C GLU A 433 33.65 -15.12 -1.47
N GLY A 434 33.59 -13.78 -1.45
CA GLY A 434 33.23 -12.99 -2.63
C GLY A 434 31.73 -12.89 -2.89
N LYS A 435 30.88 -13.35 -1.97
CA LYS A 435 29.41 -13.30 -2.13
C LYS A 435 28.84 -11.98 -1.60
N PRO A 436 28.02 -11.26 -2.39
CA PRO A 436 27.39 -10.04 -1.91
C PRO A 436 26.30 -10.35 -0.88
N TYR A 437 26.17 -9.49 0.13
CA TYR A 437 25.10 -9.50 1.11
C TYR A 437 24.64 -8.09 1.44
N ARG A 438 23.34 -7.96 1.73
CA ARG A 438 22.69 -6.69 2.04
C ARG A 438 23.05 -6.24 3.45
N LEU A 439 23.37 -4.96 3.62
CA LEU A 439 23.56 -4.33 4.93
C LEU A 439 22.24 -3.72 5.43
N GLY A 440 21.62 -2.89 4.59
CA GLY A 440 20.42 -2.13 4.96
C GLY A 440 20.40 -0.77 4.27
N VAL A 441 19.43 0.05 4.66
CA VAL A 441 19.34 1.45 4.22
C VAL A 441 20.30 2.29 5.05
N MET A 442 21.13 3.09 4.38
CA MET A 442 22.11 3.98 5.02
C MET A 442 21.80 5.45 4.74
N PRO A 443 22.16 6.36 5.65
CA PRO A 443 22.11 7.79 5.38
C PRO A 443 22.93 8.13 4.14
N ALA A 444 22.35 8.95 3.26
CA ALA A 444 22.96 9.37 2.01
C ALA A 444 22.72 10.86 1.77
N THR A 445 23.55 11.45 0.92
CA THR A 445 23.25 12.75 0.30
C THR A 445 22.72 12.54 -1.11
N TRP A 446 21.75 13.37 -1.48
CA TRP A 446 20.95 13.19 -2.68
C TRP A 446 21.09 14.34 -3.65
N SER A 447 21.10 14.03 -4.94
CA SER A 447 21.06 15.01 -6.02
C SER A 447 20.37 14.43 -7.24
N VAL A 448 20.07 15.30 -8.22
CA VAL A 448 19.54 14.91 -9.53
C VAL A 448 20.39 15.51 -10.63
N ASP A 449 20.46 14.81 -11.75
CA ASP A 449 21.06 15.27 -12.99
C ASP A 449 20.17 14.90 -14.18
N ALA A 450 20.45 15.43 -15.36
CA ALA A 450 19.82 15.01 -16.60
C ALA A 450 20.19 13.54 -16.92
N TRP A 451 19.21 12.74 -17.32
CA TRP A 451 19.46 11.33 -17.68
C TRP A 451 20.29 11.17 -18.97
N ASP A 452 20.00 12.00 -19.97
CA ASP A 452 20.62 11.94 -21.29
C ASP A 452 20.76 13.32 -21.95
N GLU A 453 21.37 13.37 -23.13
CA GLU A 453 21.57 14.62 -23.89
C GLU A 453 20.24 15.31 -24.27
N LYS A 454 19.14 14.55 -24.41
CA LYS A 454 17.82 15.14 -24.70
C LYS A 454 17.28 15.86 -23.48
N ALA A 455 17.45 15.29 -22.30
CA ALA A 455 17.09 15.91 -21.03
C ALA A 455 17.89 17.20 -20.77
N VAL A 456 19.19 17.21 -21.13
CA VAL A 456 20.02 18.43 -21.10
C VAL A 456 19.46 19.48 -22.06
N ALA A 457 19.21 19.11 -23.32
CA ALA A 457 18.68 20.03 -24.34
C ALA A 457 17.27 20.55 -24.02
N ALA A 458 16.48 19.81 -23.24
CA ALA A 458 15.16 20.20 -22.76
C ALA A 458 15.21 20.99 -21.44
N GLU A 459 16.39 21.17 -20.84
CA GLU A 459 16.59 21.76 -19.51
C GLU A 459 15.75 21.05 -18.42
N ASP A 460 15.62 19.72 -18.49
CA ASP A 460 14.77 18.95 -17.56
C ASP A 460 15.17 19.18 -16.10
N LEU A 461 16.47 19.27 -15.81
CA LEU A 461 16.99 19.54 -14.47
C LEU A 461 16.48 20.87 -13.88
N ARG A 462 16.26 21.89 -14.73
CA ARG A 462 15.77 23.20 -14.31
C ARG A 462 14.26 23.19 -14.03
N PHE A 463 13.50 22.44 -14.81
CA PHE A 463 12.04 22.56 -14.82
C PHE A 463 11.30 21.45 -14.08
N ALA A 464 11.88 20.25 -13.94
CA ALA A 464 11.12 19.06 -13.52
C ALA A 464 10.76 19.03 -12.03
N GLY A 465 11.54 19.66 -11.17
CA GLY A 465 11.33 19.67 -9.72
C GLY A 465 12.63 19.80 -8.93
N THR A 466 12.58 19.48 -7.64
CA THR A 466 13.72 19.62 -6.72
C THR A 466 13.91 18.37 -5.87
N MET A 467 15.16 17.94 -5.72
CA MET A 467 15.56 16.88 -4.78
C MET A 467 15.91 17.49 -3.42
N ASP A 468 15.32 16.97 -2.35
CA ASP A 468 15.77 17.22 -1.01
C ASP A 468 17.07 16.44 -0.73
N THR A 469 18.13 17.16 -0.38
CA THR A 469 19.50 16.62 -0.33
C THR A 469 19.75 15.67 0.83
N GLU A 470 18.90 15.68 1.85
CA GLU A 470 19.07 14.89 3.08
C GLU A 470 18.13 13.69 3.13
N THR A 471 16.90 13.87 2.64
CA THR A 471 15.83 12.86 2.75
C THR A 471 15.67 12.00 1.50
N GLY A 472 16.20 12.40 0.35
CA GLY A 472 15.97 11.68 -0.91
C GLY A 472 14.53 11.77 -1.39
N VAL A 473 13.82 12.85 -1.04
CA VAL A 473 12.47 13.14 -1.53
C VAL A 473 12.56 14.14 -2.69
N PHE A 474 12.15 13.70 -3.88
CA PHE A 474 11.99 14.55 -5.04
C PHE A 474 10.56 15.10 -5.12
N THR A 475 10.43 16.42 -5.06
CA THR A 475 9.16 17.12 -5.25
C THR A 475 9.05 17.61 -6.69
N PRO A 476 8.12 17.08 -7.50
CA PRO A 476 7.96 17.51 -8.89
C PRO A 476 7.40 18.94 -8.98
N ALA A 477 7.58 19.58 -10.12
CA ALA A 477 7.06 20.91 -10.39
C ALA A 477 5.52 20.93 -10.59
N GLY A 478 4.98 22.13 -10.80
CA GLY A 478 3.55 22.34 -11.07
C GLY A 478 3.12 21.75 -12.41
N ALA A 479 1.87 21.30 -12.46
CA ALA A 479 1.20 20.81 -13.68
C ALA A 479 0.88 21.93 -14.71
N GLY A 480 0.49 21.51 -15.91
CA GLY A 480 0.02 22.39 -17.00
C GLY A 480 1.12 22.78 -18.00
N PRO A 481 0.78 23.50 -19.07
CA PRO A 481 1.77 24.07 -20.00
C PRO A 481 2.67 25.08 -19.29
N ASN A 482 3.97 25.07 -19.58
CA ASN A 482 4.91 26.07 -19.06
C ASN A 482 5.44 26.95 -20.21
N PRO A 483 5.06 28.24 -20.29
CA PRO A 483 5.52 29.17 -21.33
C PRO A 483 7.04 29.35 -21.41
N GLU A 484 7.79 29.06 -20.34
CA GLU A 484 9.26 29.14 -20.33
C GLU A 484 9.91 27.93 -21.00
N ARG A 485 9.18 26.85 -21.26
CA ARG A 485 9.70 25.67 -21.94
C ARG A 485 9.47 25.75 -23.45
N LYS A 486 10.37 25.12 -24.20
CA LYS A 486 10.19 24.88 -25.63
C LYS A 486 8.82 24.23 -25.89
N MET A 487 8.09 24.75 -26.87
CA MET A 487 6.72 24.31 -27.23
C MET A 487 5.68 24.47 -26.11
N MET A 488 5.95 25.30 -25.10
CA MET A 488 5.11 25.42 -23.91
C MET A 488 4.86 24.07 -23.23
N ALA A 489 5.83 23.14 -23.34
CA ALA A 489 5.71 21.81 -22.77
C ALA A 489 5.51 21.89 -21.25
N SER A 490 4.86 20.88 -20.68
CA SER A 490 4.76 20.74 -19.23
C SER A 490 6.13 20.54 -18.59
N ASN A 491 6.20 20.69 -17.27
CA ASN A 491 7.40 20.49 -16.48
C ASN A 491 7.82 19.01 -16.32
N VAL A 492 7.60 18.17 -17.34
CA VAL A 492 8.06 16.77 -17.36
C VAL A 492 9.58 16.71 -17.44
N GLY A 493 10.18 15.57 -17.12
CA GLY A 493 11.62 15.41 -17.25
C GLY A 493 12.11 13.98 -17.17
N ASN A 494 13.27 13.74 -17.75
CA ASN A 494 13.99 12.49 -17.71
C ASN A 494 15.26 12.65 -16.86
N LEU A 495 15.22 12.18 -15.61
CA LEU A 495 16.22 12.50 -14.59
C LEU A 495 16.97 11.27 -14.10
N LYS A 496 18.22 11.51 -13.72
CA LYS A 496 19.08 10.61 -12.99
C LYS A 496 19.09 11.03 -11.52
N VAL A 497 18.78 10.11 -10.62
CA VAL A 497 18.84 10.33 -9.17
C VAL A 497 20.15 9.76 -8.66
N ILE A 498 20.91 10.53 -7.91
CA ILE A 498 22.25 10.16 -7.45
C ILE A 498 22.26 10.16 -5.93
N ALA A 499 22.61 9.01 -5.34
CA ALA A 499 22.84 8.86 -3.90
C ALA A 499 24.33 8.74 -3.62
N LYS A 500 24.80 9.38 -2.55
CA LYS A 500 26.18 9.27 -2.05
C LYS A 500 26.18 8.90 -0.58
N VAL A 501 26.75 7.73 -0.24
CA VAL A 501 26.98 7.26 1.13
C VAL A 501 28.47 7.39 1.44
N THR A 502 28.81 8.04 2.56
CA THR A 502 30.22 8.20 2.97
C THR A 502 30.50 7.36 4.22
N GLU A 503 31.49 6.47 4.13
CA GLU A 503 31.98 5.63 5.21
C GLU A 503 33.49 5.85 5.36
N ASP A 504 33.97 6.19 6.56
CA ASP A 504 35.40 6.36 6.87
C ASP A 504 36.16 7.27 5.86
N GLY A 505 35.48 8.30 5.35
CA GLY A 505 36.02 9.23 4.35
C GLY A 505 35.98 8.73 2.90
N LYS A 506 35.51 7.51 2.65
CA LYS A 506 35.27 6.96 1.31
C LYS A 506 33.81 7.17 0.91
N THR A 507 33.58 7.74 -0.27
CA THR A 507 32.23 7.93 -0.82
C THR A 507 31.90 6.82 -1.81
N HIS A 508 30.74 6.21 -1.62
CA HIS A 508 30.08 5.27 -2.52
C HIS A 508 28.92 5.99 -3.20
N GLU A 509 28.84 5.89 -4.52
CA GLU A 509 27.83 6.55 -5.33
C GLU A 509 27.05 5.52 -6.14
N ALA A 510 25.74 5.73 -6.27
CA ALA A 510 24.90 4.97 -7.19
C ALA A 510 23.81 5.86 -7.76
N GLU A 511 23.23 5.37 -8.85
CA GLU A 511 22.27 6.09 -9.65
C GLU A 511 20.99 5.27 -9.82
N SER A 512 19.85 5.94 -9.89
CA SER A 512 18.60 5.37 -10.41
C SER A 512 17.99 6.28 -11.46
N HIS A 513 17.04 5.71 -12.21
CA HIS A 513 16.31 6.42 -13.24
C HIS A 513 14.96 6.89 -12.70
N MET A 514 14.66 8.18 -12.83
CA MET A 514 13.35 8.74 -12.51
C MET A 514 12.79 9.50 -13.69
N VAL A 515 11.55 9.18 -14.07
CA VAL A 515 10.80 9.95 -15.06
C VAL A 515 9.74 10.79 -14.35
N VAL A 516 9.80 12.11 -14.54
CA VAL A 516 8.77 13.05 -14.11
C VAL A 516 7.77 13.21 -15.25
N THR A 517 6.53 12.79 -15.04
CA THR A 517 5.53 12.73 -16.12
C THR A 517 4.19 13.39 -15.74
N VAL A 518 3.26 13.38 -16.69
CA VAL A 518 1.93 13.97 -16.55
C VAL A 518 1.04 13.20 -15.58
N GLN A 519 -0.07 13.82 -15.24
CA GLN A 519 -1.02 13.32 -14.26
C GLN A 519 -1.89 12.20 -14.84
N ARG A 520 -2.62 11.52 -13.94
CA ARG A 520 -3.66 10.55 -14.29
C ARG A 520 -4.90 10.86 -13.45
N TRP A 521 -6.06 10.93 -14.11
CA TRP A 521 -7.33 11.23 -13.44
C TRP A 521 -8.12 9.98 -13.06
N ASN A 522 -7.90 8.86 -13.75
CA ASN A 522 -8.48 7.58 -13.38
C ASN A 522 -7.56 6.83 -12.39
N LEU A 523 -7.95 6.85 -11.12
CA LEU A 523 -7.19 6.29 -10.00
C LEU A 523 -8.03 5.23 -9.26
N PRO A 524 -8.28 4.07 -9.89
CA PRO A 524 -8.99 2.99 -9.23
C PRO A 524 -8.16 2.39 -8.06
N PRO A 525 -8.81 1.73 -7.10
CA PRO A 525 -8.17 1.09 -5.96
C PRO A 525 -7.00 0.13 -6.30
N ILE A 526 -7.10 -0.63 -7.39
CA ILE A 526 -6.01 -1.48 -7.91
C ILE A 526 -5.46 -0.80 -9.16
N PRO A 527 -4.14 -0.59 -9.33
CA PRO A 527 -3.55 0.20 -10.42
C PRO A 527 -3.84 -0.32 -11.83
#